data_AF-A0A510JNQ1-F1
#
_entry.id   AF-A0A510JNQ1-F1
#
_cell.length_a   1.000
_cell.length_b   1.000
_cell.length_c   1.000
_cell.angle_alpha   90.00
_cell.angle_beta   90.00
_cell.angle_gamma   90.00
#
_symmetry.space_group_name_H-M   'P 1'
#
loop_
_entity.id
_entity.type
_entity.pdbx_description
1 polymer ?
#
loop_
_entity_poly.entity_id
_entity_poly.type
_entity_poly.pdbx_seq_one_letter_code
_entity_poly.pdbx_strand_id
1 'polypeptide(L)'
;MYSRKTEKQRGWLETREYYYTEETEWLIKRKEVKGIGASILTIEENGKNQEQKRYYITNIAGRVEEFVRAVRGQAITGYWI
;
A
#
# COMPACT_ATOMS: atom_id res chain seq x y z
N MET A 1 6.12 8.58 -3.30
CA MET A 1 5.49 9.10 -2.07
C MET A 1 5.40 7.99 -1.02
N TYR A 2 5.43 8.34 0.27
CA TYR A 2 5.55 7.37 1.37
C TYR A 2 4.66 7.76 2.56
N SER A 3 4.01 6.77 3.18
CA SER A 3 3.31 6.93 4.45
C SER A 3 3.53 5.69 5.32
N ARG A 4 3.82 5.89 6.61
CA ARG A 4 4.00 4.80 7.58
C ARG A 4 3.26 5.12 8.87
N LYS A 5 2.63 4.09 9.42
CA LYS A 5 2.03 4.14 10.76
C LYS A 5 2.35 2.85 11.51
N THR A 6 2.80 2.99 12.74
CA THR A 6 2.98 1.88 13.67
C THR A 6 1.98 2.04 14.81
N GLU A 7 1.26 0.97 15.15
CA GLU A 7 0.25 0.95 16.19
C GLU A 7 0.44 -0.29 17.08
N LYS A 8 0.52 -0.05 18.40
CA LYS A 8 0.61 -1.13 19.38
C LYS A 8 -0.79 -1.74 19.58
N GLN A 9 -0.88 -3.04 19.38
CA GLN A 9 -2.08 -3.83 19.65
C GLN A 9 -1.90 -4.63 20.95
N ARG A 10 -2.92 -5.43 21.32
CA ARG A 10 -2.87 -6.28 22.52
C ARG A 10 -2.00 -7.51 22.29
N GLY A 11 -0.69 -7.34 22.41
CA GLY A 11 0.29 -8.43 22.36
C GLY A 11 1.21 -8.42 21.13
N TRP A 12 0.92 -7.57 20.15
CA TRP A 12 1.74 -7.42 18.95
C TRP A 12 1.87 -5.95 18.53
N LEU A 13 2.85 -5.69 17.66
CA LEU A 13 3.08 -4.38 17.04
C LEU A 13 2.72 -4.48 15.56
N GLU A 14 1.80 -3.61 15.12
CA GLU A 14 1.38 -3.54 13.73
C GLU A 14 2.04 -2.34 13.05
N THR A 15 2.80 -2.55 11.98
CA THR A 15 3.35 -1.48 11.14
C THR A 15 2.76 -1.58 9.74
N ARG A 16 2.12 -0.49 9.31
CA ARG A 16 1.61 -0.33 7.95
C ARG A 16 2.44 0.68 7.19
N GLU A 17 2.89 0.30 6.01
CA GLU A 17 3.63 1.15 5.10
C GLU A 17 2.93 1.20 3.74
N TYR A 18 2.89 2.39 3.18
CA TYR A 18 2.29 2.66 1.90
C TYR A 18 3.29 3.38 1.01
N TYR A 19 3.48 2.82 -0.17
CA TYR A 19 4.29 3.39 -1.23
C TYR A 19 3.37 3.71 -2.39
N TYR A 20 3.54 4.87 -2.99
CA TYR A 20 2.73 5.27 -4.12
C TYR A 20 3.52 6.16 -5.08
N THR A 21 3.40 5.89 -6.37
CA THR A 21 4.00 6.69 -7.43
C THR A 21 3.03 6.84 -8.59
N GLU A 22 3.03 8.02 -9.19
CA GLU A 22 2.32 8.30 -10.44
C GLU A 22 3.24 8.16 -11.67
N GLU A 23 4.54 7.99 -11.43
CA GLU A 23 5.55 7.73 -12.44
C GLU A 23 5.30 6.33 -13.04
N THR A 24 4.43 6.31 -14.04
CA THR A 24 3.93 5.11 -14.72
C THR A 24 4.25 5.13 -16.22
N GLU A 25 4.97 6.15 -16.67
CA GLU A 25 5.41 6.35 -18.06
C GLU A 25 6.24 5.17 -18.57
N TRP A 26 7.08 4.60 -17.69
CA TRP A 26 7.85 3.38 -17.96
C TRP A 26 6.98 2.13 -18.00
N LEU A 27 5.82 2.15 -17.32
CA LEU A 27 4.95 0.99 -17.21
C LEU A 27 4.13 0.81 -18.49
N ILE A 28 3.52 1.84 -19.10
CA ILE A 28 2.61 1.54 -20.24
C ILE A 28 2.32 2.63 -21.30
N LYS A 29 2.21 2.16 -22.55
CA LYS A 29 1.33 2.64 -23.65
C LYS A 29 -0.20 2.61 -23.36
N ARG A 30 -0.66 2.24 -22.15
CA ARG A 30 -2.10 2.13 -21.80
C ARG A 30 -2.53 3.40 -21.11
N LYS A 31 -3.46 4.11 -21.75
CA LYS A 31 -3.88 5.50 -21.44
C LYS A 31 -4.54 5.72 -20.07
N GLU A 32 -4.84 4.67 -19.31
CA GLU A 32 -5.76 4.77 -18.17
C GLU A 32 -5.10 4.62 -16.80
N VAL A 33 -3.91 4.03 -16.72
CA VAL A 33 -3.20 3.87 -15.43
C VAL A 33 -2.65 5.22 -14.99
N LYS A 34 -3.00 5.63 -13.76
CA LYS A 34 -2.53 6.90 -13.18
C LYS A 34 -1.49 6.72 -12.08
N GLY A 35 -1.42 5.55 -11.46
CA GLY A 35 -0.41 5.29 -10.44
C GLY A 35 -0.23 3.81 -10.09
N ILE A 36 0.88 3.55 -9.42
CA ILE A 36 1.26 2.26 -8.86
C ILE A 36 1.45 2.45 -7.37
N GLY A 37 0.92 1.52 -6.56
CA GLY A 37 1.08 1.56 -5.13
C GLY A 37 1.40 0.21 -4.52
N ALA A 38 1.93 0.24 -3.30
CA ALA A 38 2.13 -0.94 -2.48
C ALA A 38 1.64 -0.68 -1.06
N SER A 39 1.04 -1.69 -0.45
CA SER A 39 0.70 -1.74 0.97
C SER A 39 1.49 -2.87 1.60
N ILE A 40 2.26 -2.57 2.63
CA ILE A 40 3.02 -3.53 3.41
C ILE A 40 2.48 -3.51 4.83
N LEU A 41 2.06 -4.67 5.33
CA LEU A 41 1.63 -4.87 6.71
C LEU A 41 2.63 -5.81 7.38
N THR A 42 3.31 -5.30 8.40
CA THR A 42 4.21 -6.07 9.25
C THR A 42 3.58 -6.24 10.62
N ILE A 43 3.47 -7.48 11.08
CA ILE A 43 2.98 -7.86 12.40
C ILE A 43 4.14 -8.51 13.16
N GLU A 44 4.55 -7.88 14.25
CA GLU A 44 5.56 -8.42 15.18
C GLU A 44 4.86 -8.92 16.44
N GLU A 45 4.85 -10.23 16.64
CA GLU A 45 4.23 -10.89 17.79
C GLU A 45 5.18 -11.94 18.36
N ASN A 46 5.50 -11.85 19.66
CA ASN A 46 6.34 -12.83 20.37
C ASN A 46 7.67 -13.15 19.66
N GLY A 47 8.33 -12.14 19.09
CA GLY A 47 9.59 -12.27 18.35
C GLY A 47 9.48 -12.90 16.96
N LYS A 48 8.26 -13.14 16.47
CA LYS A 48 7.99 -13.56 15.09
C LYS A 48 7.48 -12.37 14.28
N ASN A 49 8.02 -12.21 13.08
CA ASN A 49 7.58 -11.21 12.12
C ASN A 49 6.81 -11.87 10.99
N GLN A 50 5.58 -11.42 10.77
CA GLN A 50 4.79 -11.76 9.59
C GLN A 50 4.65 -10.52 8.72
N GLU A 51 4.87 -10.68 7.41
CA GLU A 51 4.76 -9.61 6.45
C GLU A 51 3.74 -9.97 5.37
N GLN A 52 2.80 -9.04 5.10
CA GLN A 52 1.88 -9.12 3.96
C GLN A 52 2.13 -7.95 3.03
N LYS A 53 2.52 -8.25 1.80
CA LYS A 53 2.72 -7.27 0.73
C LYS A 53 1.58 -7.36 -0.27
N ARG A 54 1.03 -6.21 -0.67
CA ARG A 54 0.04 -6.09 -1.74
C ARG A 54 0.46 -4.98 -2.69
N TYR A 55 0.34 -5.25 -3.98
CA TYR A 55 0.68 -4.30 -5.03
C TYR A 55 -0.57 -3.89 -5.81
N TYR A 56 -0.59 -2.65 -6.28
CA TYR A 56 -1.75 -2.02 -6.87
C TYR A 56 -1.34 -1.29 -8.15
N ILE A 57 -2.13 -1.49 -9.20
CA ILE A 57 -2.17 -0.61 -10.39
C ILE A 57 -3.51 0.11 -10.30
N THR A 58 -3.49 1.44 -10.30
CA THR A 58 -4.67 2.24 -9.99
C THR A 58 -4.81 3.44 -10.90
N ASN A 59 -6.04 3.92 -11.05
CA ASN A 59 -6.39 5.15 -11.76
C ASN A 59 -6.63 6.31 -10.78
N ILE A 60 -6.31 6.12 -9.49
CA ILE A 60 -6.22 7.19 -8.51
C ILE A 60 -5.08 8.11 -8.94
N ALA A 61 -5.29 9.41 -8.80
CA ALA A 61 -4.27 10.43 -8.89
C ALA A 61 -4.32 11.28 -7.61
N GLY A 62 -3.22 11.91 -7.27
CA GLY A 62 -3.05 12.74 -6.09
C GLY A 62 -1.96 12.22 -5.15
N ARG A 63 -2.09 12.56 -3.88
CA ARG A 63 -1.10 12.24 -2.86
C ARG A 63 -1.29 10.83 -2.30
N VAL A 64 -0.29 10.34 -1.57
CA VAL A 64 -0.31 9.01 -0.93
C VAL A 64 -1.52 8.82 0.00
N GLU A 65 -2.08 9.88 0.58
CA GLU A 65 -3.26 9.81 1.44
C GLU A 65 -4.51 9.31 0.70
N GLU A 66 -4.71 9.70 -0.56
CA GLU A 66 -5.84 9.23 -1.37
C GLU A 66 -5.71 7.74 -1.67
N PHE A 67 -4.49 7.29 -1.99
CA PHE A 67 -4.18 5.87 -2.12
C PHE A 67 -4.44 5.11 -0.81
N VAL A 68 -3.97 5.63 0.33
CA VAL A 68 -4.19 5.01 1.66
C VAL A 68 -5.68 4.89 1.97
N ARG A 69 -6.47 5.95 1.71
CA ARG A 69 -7.92 5.94 1.90
C ARG A 69 -8.59 4.87 1.04
N ALA A 70 -8.19 4.74 -0.22
CA ALA A 70 -8.74 3.73 -1.12
C ALA A 70 -8.39 2.30 -0.70
N VAL A 71 -7.13 2.04 -0.32
CA VAL A 71 -6.71 0.71 0.18
C VAL A 71 -7.47 0.35 1.46
N ARG A 72 -7.54 1.27 2.43
CA ARG A 72 -8.20 1.03 3.72
C ARG A 72 -9.71 0.92 3.60
N GLY A 73 -10.31 1.70 2.69
CA GLY A 73 -11.74 1.66 2.37
C GLY A 73 -12.13 0.51 1.43
N GLN A 74 -11.20 -0.37 1.06
CA GLN A 74 -11.42 -1.50 0.15
C GLN A 74 -11.96 -1.10 -1.25
N ALA A 75 -11.73 0.16 -1.66
CA ALA A 75 -12.17 0.66 -2.96
C ALA A 75 -11.28 0.17 -4.12
N ILE A 76 -10.07 -0.29 -3.81
CA ILE A 76 -9.15 -0.91 -4.77
C ILE A 76 -8.66 -2.26 -4.25
N THR A 77 -8.60 -3.24 -5.15
CA THR A 77 -8.14 -4.58 -4.85
C THR A 77 -6.66 -4.70 -5.23
N GLY A 78 -5.86 -5.25 -4.30
CA GLY A 78 -4.44 -5.48 -4.53
C GLY A 78 -4.21 -6.85 -5.16
N TYR A 79 -3.14 -6.96 -5.93
CA TYR A 79 -2.60 -8.24 -6.38
C TYR A 79 -1.68 -8.81 -5.30
N TRP A 80 -1.82 -10.11 -5.09
CA TRP A 80 -0.88 -10.93 -4.31
C TRP A 80 0.20 -11.43 -5.27
N ILE A 81 1.46 -11.33 -4.84
CA ILE A 81 2.63 -11.87 -5.55
C ILE A 81 3.36 -12.77 -4.58
#